data_AF-A0A840HSS5-F1
#
_entry.id   AF-A0A840HSS5-F1
#
_cell.length_a   1.000
_cell.length_b   1.000
_cell.length_c   1.000
_cell.angle_alpha   90.00
_cell.angle_beta   90.00
_cell.angle_gamma   90.00
#
_symmetry.space_group_name_H-M   'P 1'
#
loop_
_entity.id
_entity.type
_entity.pdbx_description
1 polymer ?
#
loop_
_entity_poly.entity_id
_entity_poly.type
_entity_poly.pdbx_seq_one_letter_code
_entity_poly.pdbx_strand_id
1 'polypeptide(L)'
;MITCIREIRKAKGLTLEDVAQRCSPPTTAQTIGRLETGTRTVSVGWLNRIADALGVQSADLVRLPDQKTIPVAALLGQKGAHAPTKPAEVIPPLPAPGLAAIRVTSGVGDYRSGDEIWCERLLPEAFVHALNRDVLLPRPAGRFLFGRLVGRENGKLHVVPLGGGMRQQVITDPAWMGVAVKLVRGL
;
A
#
# COMPACT_ATOMS: atom_id res chain seq x y z
N MET A 1 -18.38 16.38 -3.64
CA MET A 1 -16.97 15.97 -3.62
C MET A 1 -16.45 16.21 -2.21
N ILE A 2 -16.15 15.14 -1.47
CA ILE A 2 -15.56 15.25 -0.13
C ILE A 2 -14.04 15.30 -0.34
N THR A 3 -13.42 16.44 -0.05
CA THR A 3 -11.96 16.59 -0.14
C THR A 3 -11.31 16.17 1.19
N CYS A 4 -10.18 15.46 1.14
CA CYS A 4 -9.41 15.08 2.35
C CYS A 4 -8.25 16.06 2.63
N ILE A 5 -8.32 17.27 2.07
CA ILE A 5 -7.31 18.34 2.21
C ILE A 5 -6.95 18.57 3.69
N ARG A 6 -7.97 18.66 4.56
CA ARG A 6 -7.78 18.88 6.01
C ARG A 6 -7.00 17.75 6.68
N GLU A 7 -7.26 16.50 6.28
CA GLU A 7 -6.62 15.31 6.87
C GLU A 7 -5.15 15.27 6.48
N ILE A 8 -4.86 15.45 5.20
CA ILE A 8 -3.49 15.43 4.66
C ILE A 8 -2.67 16.59 5.22
N ARG A 9 -3.24 17.80 5.28
CA ARG A 9 -2.57 18.95 5.89
C ARG A 9 -2.19 18.68 7.35
N LYS A 10 -3.12 18.15 8.15
CA LYS A 10 -2.87 17.80 9.55
C LYS A 10 -1.81 16.70 9.69
N ALA A 11 -1.85 15.67 8.84
CA ALA A 11 -0.85 14.61 8.83
C ALA A 11 0.56 15.14 8.52
N LYS A 12 0.67 16.19 7.70
CA LYS A 12 1.92 16.89 7.39
C LYS A 12 2.30 17.98 8.42
N GLY A 13 1.52 18.16 9.48
CA GLY A 13 1.79 19.15 10.53
C GLY A 13 1.69 20.60 10.08
N LEU A 14 1.00 20.89 8.97
CA LEU A 14 0.93 22.23 8.38
C LEU A 14 -0.28 23.02 8.90
N THR A 15 -0.11 24.33 9.11
CA THR A 15 -1.20 25.26 9.39
C THR A 15 -1.93 25.66 8.10
N LEU A 16 -3.10 26.30 8.23
CA LEU A 16 -3.81 26.85 7.07
C LEU A 16 -2.99 27.93 6.37
N GLU A 17 -2.21 28.70 7.14
CA GLU A 17 -1.33 29.75 6.64
C GLU A 17 -0.15 29.15 5.85
N ASP A 18 0.47 28.07 6.36
CA ASP A 18 1.55 27.38 5.66
C ASP A 18 1.12 26.88 4.29
N VAL A 19 -0.07 26.29 4.19
CA VAL A 19 -0.60 25.82 2.90
C VAL A 19 -0.91 26.99 1.98
N ALA A 20 -1.47 28.08 2.53
CA ALA A 20 -1.81 29.26 1.75
C ALA A 20 -0.57 29.93 1.12
N GLN A 21 0.55 29.99 1.85
CA GLN A 21 1.82 30.52 1.38
C GLN A 21 2.50 29.62 0.35
N ARG A 22 2.34 28.28 0.49
CA ARG A 22 2.89 27.30 -0.46
C ARG A 22 2.12 27.20 -1.77
N CYS A 23 0.89 27.71 -1.83
CA CYS A 23 0.14 27.78 -3.08
C CYS A 23 0.81 28.73 -4.09
N SER A 24 0.70 28.40 -5.38
CA SER A 24 1.11 29.29 -6.49
C SER A 24 -0.08 29.60 -7.41
N PRO A 25 -0.53 30.86 -7.50
CA PRO A 25 -0.12 32.00 -6.67
C PRO A 25 -0.51 31.83 -5.19
N PRO A 26 0.19 32.51 -4.25
CA PRO A 26 -0.14 32.49 -2.83
C PRO A 26 -1.58 32.94 -2.58
N THR A 27 -2.20 32.37 -1.55
CA THR A 27 -3.58 32.70 -1.17
C THR A 27 -3.68 32.98 0.34
N THR A 28 -4.89 33.01 0.89
CA THR A 28 -5.13 33.28 2.31
C THR A 28 -5.56 32.03 3.06
N ALA A 29 -5.20 31.92 4.35
CA ALA A 29 -5.66 30.85 5.24
C ALA A 29 -7.19 30.71 5.26
N GLN A 30 -7.94 31.81 5.14
CA GLN A 30 -9.40 31.81 5.04
C GLN A 30 -9.90 31.12 3.75
N THR A 31 -9.17 31.25 2.65
CA THR A 31 -9.52 30.58 1.39
C THR A 31 -9.27 29.08 1.50
N ILE A 32 -8.13 28.66 2.08
CA ILE A 32 -7.86 27.25 2.38
C ILE A 32 -8.92 26.68 3.33
N GLY A 33 -9.26 27.40 4.40
CA GLY A 33 -10.30 26.99 5.35
C GLY A 33 -11.65 26.74 4.69
N ARG A 34 -12.09 27.61 3.78
CA ARG A 34 -13.34 27.42 3.02
C ARG A 34 -13.31 26.20 2.10
N LEU A 35 -12.16 25.92 1.49
CA LEU A 35 -11.95 24.75 0.64
C LEU A 35 -11.92 23.45 1.47
N GLU A 36 -11.42 23.48 2.71
CA GLU A 36 -11.46 22.36 3.66
C GLU A 36 -12.86 22.08 4.21
N THR A 37 -13.66 23.13 4.46
CA THR A 37 -15.02 22.98 5.01
C THR A 37 -16.08 22.72 3.94
N GLY A 38 -15.70 22.68 2.66
CA GLY A 38 -16.62 22.37 1.56
C GLY A 38 -17.67 23.45 1.27
N THR A 39 -17.49 24.68 1.76
CA THR A 39 -18.40 25.82 1.51
C THR A 39 -18.23 26.41 0.11
N ARG A 40 -17.26 25.91 -0.66
CA ARG A 40 -17.07 26.15 -2.10
C ARG A 40 -16.76 24.84 -2.82
N THR A 41 -17.36 24.64 -3.98
CA THR A 41 -16.96 23.56 -4.91
C THR A 41 -15.52 23.80 -5.37
N VAL A 42 -14.64 22.85 -5.12
CA VAL A 42 -13.23 22.93 -5.49
C VAL A 42 -13.10 22.66 -6.98
N SER A 43 -12.61 23.62 -7.76
CA SER A 43 -12.30 23.40 -9.18
C SER A 43 -11.06 22.53 -9.34
N VAL A 44 -10.92 21.86 -10.48
CA VAL A 44 -9.74 21.03 -10.81
C VAL A 44 -8.43 21.83 -10.68
N GLY A 45 -8.44 23.10 -11.12
CA GLY A 45 -7.27 23.98 -11.00
C GLY A 45 -6.89 24.30 -9.54
N TRP A 46 -7.88 24.47 -8.65
CA TRP A 46 -7.61 24.63 -7.22
C TRP A 46 -7.08 23.35 -6.60
N LEU A 47 -7.59 22.20 -7.04
CA LEU A 47 -7.20 20.91 -6.53
C LEU A 47 -5.73 20.59 -6.84
N ASN A 48 -5.31 20.84 -8.10
CA ASN A 48 -3.89 20.71 -8.48
C ASN A 48 -3.00 21.66 -7.68
N ARG A 49 -3.41 22.92 -7.50
CA ARG A 49 -2.65 23.90 -6.72
C ARG A 49 -2.45 23.47 -5.26
N ILE A 50 -3.49 22.92 -4.64
CA ILE A 50 -3.40 22.42 -3.26
C ILE A 50 -2.57 21.14 -3.20
N ALA A 51 -2.65 20.28 -4.20
CA ALA A 51 -1.85 19.07 -4.30
C ALA A 51 -0.35 19.40 -4.35
N ASP A 52 0.02 20.38 -5.17
CA ASP A 52 1.38 20.91 -5.25
C ASP A 52 1.84 21.50 -3.90
N ALA A 53 1.01 22.34 -3.27
CA ALA A 53 1.33 22.96 -1.99
C ALA A 53 1.50 21.94 -0.85
N LEU A 54 0.77 20.82 -0.93
CA LEU A 54 0.86 19.71 0.01
C LEU A 54 1.90 18.67 -0.40
N GLY A 55 2.46 18.71 -1.61
CA GLY A 55 3.37 17.70 -2.15
C GLY A 55 2.73 16.31 -2.21
N VAL A 56 1.53 16.22 -2.80
CA VAL A 56 0.79 14.98 -3.05
C VAL A 56 0.21 15.00 -4.47
N GLN A 57 -0.33 13.89 -4.97
CA GLN A 57 -1.04 13.89 -6.25
C GLN A 57 -2.47 14.42 -6.06
N SER A 58 -3.01 15.07 -7.09
CA SER A 58 -4.39 15.56 -7.09
C SER A 58 -5.41 14.46 -6.77
N ALA A 59 -5.18 13.25 -7.27
CA ALA A 59 -6.02 12.10 -6.98
C ALA A 59 -6.09 11.78 -5.47
N ASP A 60 -5.02 12.06 -4.72
CA ASP A 60 -4.95 11.81 -3.28
C ASP A 60 -5.84 12.76 -2.47
N LEU A 61 -6.17 13.94 -3.02
CA LEU A 61 -7.01 14.96 -2.37
C LEU A 61 -8.51 14.73 -2.55
N VAL A 62 -8.88 13.87 -3.50
CA VAL A 62 -10.27 13.51 -3.78
C VAL A 62 -10.54 12.18 -3.12
N ARG A 63 -11.45 12.15 -2.14
CA ARG A 63 -12.06 10.86 -1.78
C ARG A 63 -12.90 10.42 -2.97
N LEU A 64 -12.42 9.42 -3.71
CA LEU A 64 -13.19 8.78 -4.76
C LEU A 64 -14.52 8.33 -4.14
N PRO A 65 -15.68 8.83 -4.64
CA PRO A 65 -16.98 8.62 -4.01
C PRO A 65 -17.44 7.15 -3.99
N ASP A 66 -16.69 6.24 -4.61
CA ASP A 66 -17.03 4.83 -4.76
C ASP A 66 -16.10 3.87 -4.00
N GLN A 67 -15.40 4.35 -2.96
CA GLN A 67 -14.82 3.42 -1.97
C GLN A 67 -15.94 2.83 -1.12
N LYS A 68 -16.69 1.89 -1.71
CA LYS A 68 -17.65 1.08 -0.99
C LYS A 68 -16.87 0.14 -0.08
N THR A 69 -16.89 0.46 1.21
CA THR A 69 -16.50 -0.49 2.23
C THR A 69 -17.50 -1.64 2.26
N ILE A 70 -17.02 -2.82 2.61
CA ILE A 70 -17.86 -4.01 2.73
C ILE A 70 -18.14 -4.21 4.22
N PRO A 71 -19.41 -4.18 4.68
CA PRO A 71 -19.72 -4.38 6.08
C PRO A 71 -19.35 -5.79 6.53
N VAL A 72 -18.74 -5.92 7.71
CA VAL A 72 -18.43 -7.21 8.33
C VAL A 72 -19.69 -7.74 9.01
N ALA A 73 -20.34 -8.73 8.39
CA ALA A 73 -21.52 -9.37 8.96
C ALA A 73 -21.20 -10.31 10.14
N ALA A 74 -20.04 -10.98 10.10
CA ALA A 74 -19.63 -11.96 11.11
C ALA A 74 -18.11 -12.08 11.23
N LEU A 75 -17.65 -12.49 12.41
CA LEU A 75 -16.28 -12.94 12.68
C LEU A 75 -16.30 -14.47 12.73
N LEU A 76 -15.39 -15.12 12.00
CA LEU A 76 -15.24 -16.58 11.99
C LEU A 76 -14.02 -16.98 12.83
N GLY A 77 -14.24 -17.82 13.85
CA GLY A 77 -13.18 -18.39 14.67
C GLY A 77 -13.33 -19.90 14.84
N GLN A 78 -12.53 -20.50 15.72
CA GLN A 78 -12.55 -21.95 15.98
C GLN A 78 -13.92 -22.45 16.49
N LYS A 79 -14.71 -21.59 17.14
CA LYS A 79 -16.03 -21.92 17.71
C LYS A 79 -17.21 -21.63 16.76
N GLY A 80 -16.93 -21.23 15.51
CA GLY A 80 -17.94 -20.88 14.52
C GLY A 80 -18.02 -19.38 14.22
N ALA A 81 -19.13 -18.96 13.60
CA ALA A 81 -19.37 -17.58 13.21
C ALA A 81 -20.19 -16.83 14.27
N HIS A 82 -19.80 -15.60 14.57
CA HIS A 82 -20.46 -14.75 15.58
C HIS A 82 -20.40 -13.27 15.19
N ALA A 83 -21.38 -12.49 15.64
CA ALA A 83 -21.48 -11.07 15.31
C ALA A 83 -20.34 -10.24 15.93
N PRO A 84 -19.81 -9.21 15.22
CA PRO A 84 -18.88 -8.25 15.81
C PRO A 84 -19.52 -7.48 16.98
N THR A 85 -18.74 -7.20 18.03
CA THR A 85 -19.22 -6.38 19.18
C THR A 85 -19.30 -4.89 18.86
N LYS A 86 -18.68 -4.45 17.75
CA LYS A 86 -18.72 -3.08 17.23
C LYS A 86 -18.86 -3.14 15.71
N PRO A 87 -19.52 -2.16 15.06
CA PRO A 87 -19.53 -2.05 13.62
C PRO A 87 -18.11 -2.13 13.05
N ALA A 88 -17.94 -2.97 12.03
CA ALA A 88 -16.67 -3.21 11.38
C ALA A 88 -16.86 -3.32 9.87
N GLU A 89 -15.85 -2.93 9.13
CA GLU A 89 -15.88 -2.86 7.68
C GLU A 89 -14.54 -3.34 7.10
N VAL A 90 -14.58 -3.91 5.91
CA VAL A 90 -13.40 -4.28 5.12
C VAL A 90 -13.25 -3.28 3.97
N ILE A 91 -12.03 -2.81 3.77
CA ILE A 91 -11.67 -1.99 2.62
C ILE A 91 -11.24 -2.94 1.49
N PRO A 92 -11.94 -2.95 0.33
CA PRO A 92 -11.52 -3.74 -0.82
C PRO A 92 -10.08 -3.41 -1.23
N PRO A 93 -9.29 -4.40 -1.67
CA PRO A 93 -7.96 -4.15 -2.15
C PRO A 93 -7.98 -3.34 -3.45
N LEU A 94 -7.26 -2.21 -3.46
CA LEU A 94 -7.10 -1.37 -4.65
C LEU A 94 -5.69 -1.56 -5.23
N PRO A 95 -5.54 -1.58 -6.57
CA PRO A 95 -4.23 -1.57 -7.20
C PRO A 95 -3.53 -0.23 -6.89
N ALA A 96 -2.25 -0.30 -6.51
CA ALA A 96 -1.38 0.85 -6.34
C ALA A 96 -0.26 0.83 -7.38
N PRO A 97 0.29 1.99 -7.78
CA PRO A 97 1.46 2.04 -8.65
C PRO A 97 2.63 1.23 -8.05
N GLY A 98 3.36 0.50 -8.90
CA GLY A 98 4.54 -0.27 -8.48
C GLY A 98 4.24 -1.63 -7.85
N LEU A 99 2.99 -2.05 -7.75
CA LEU A 99 2.65 -3.43 -7.39
C LEU A 99 3.04 -4.42 -8.51
N ALA A 100 3.54 -5.57 -8.10
CA ALA A 100 3.72 -6.75 -8.95
C ALA A 100 2.82 -7.88 -8.46
N ALA A 101 2.42 -8.80 -9.35
CA ALA A 101 1.60 -9.94 -9.00
C ALA A 101 2.32 -11.27 -9.30
N ILE A 102 2.11 -12.25 -8.43
CA ILE A 102 2.51 -13.64 -8.64
C ILE A 102 1.23 -14.47 -8.70
N ARG A 103 1.05 -15.24 -9.78
CA ARG A 103 -0.01 -16.24 -9.84
C ARG A 103 0.53 -17.60 -9.43
N VAL A 104 -0.11 -18.22 -8.45
CA VAL A 104 0.30 -19.52 -7.91
C VAL A 104 -0.31 -20.61 -8.77
N THR A 105 0.53 -21.38 -9.47
CA THR A 105 0.07 -22.46 -10.37
C THR A 105 -0.04 -23.80 -9.65
N SER A 106 0.75 -23.99 -8.59
CA SER A 106 0.72 -25.18 -7.73
C SER A 106 0.87 -24.75 -6.27
N GLY A 107 0.19 -25.43 -5.36
CA GLY A 107 0.20 -25.09 -3.93
C GLY A 107 1.60 -25.20 -3.32
N VAL A 108 1.96 -24.22 -2.49
CA VAL A 108 3.26 -24.15 -1.81
C VAL A 108 3.14 -23.34 -0.51
N GLY A 109 3.63 -23.89 0.60
CA GLY A 109 3.43 -23.29 1.92
C GLY A 109 1.94 -23.06 2.19
N ASP A 110 1.58 -21.82 2.56
CA ASP A 110 0.19 -21.41 2.83
C ASP A 110 -0.60 -21.01 1.56
N TYR A 111 0.07 -20.95 0.41
CA TYR A 111 -0.49 -20.55 -0.88
C TYR A 111 -1.06 -21.75 -1.64
N ARG A 112 -2.23 -21.57 -2.26
CA ARG A 112 -2.97 -22.57 -3.03
C ARG A 112 -2.91 -22.26 -4.53
N SER A 113 -3.10 -23.27 -5.36
CA SER A 113 -3.24 -23.06 -6.80
C SER A 113 -4.42 -22.12 -7.10
N GLY A 114 -4.21 -21.17 -8.01
CA GLY A 114 -5.17 -20.11 -8.33
C GLY A 114 -5.00 -18.82 -7.51
N ASP A 115 -4.20 -18.82 -6.45
CA ASP A 115 -3.94 -17.62 -5.67
C ASP A 115 -3.21 -16.54 -6.48
N GLU A 116 -3.52 -15.28 -6.17
CA GLU A 116 -2.77 -14.12 -6.62
C GLU A 116 -2.13 -13.42 -5.43
N ILE A 117 -0.79 -13.39 -5.41
CA ILE A 117 0.00 -12.71 -4.39
C ILE A 117 0.39 -11.34 -4.93
N TRP A 118 -0.07 -10.28 -4.28
CA TRP A 118 0.33 -8.92 -4.62
C TRP A 118 1.55 -8.52 -3.81
N CYS A 119 2.54 -8.01 -4.51
CA CYS A 119 3.85 -7.66 -3.98
C CYS A 119 4.09 -6.16 -4.14
N GLU A 120 4.51 -5.51 -3.06
CA GLU A 120 5.02 -4.14 -3.11
C GLU A 120 6.51 -4.16 -3.45
N ARG A 121 6.92 -3.32 -4.40
CA ARG A 121 8.32 -3.27 -4.85
C ARG A 121 9.14 -2.36 -3.95
N LEU A 122 10.12 -2.94 -3.29
CA LEU A 122 11.15 -2.24 -2.52
C LEU A 122 12.45 -2.12 -3.31
N LEU A 123 13.15 -1.02 -3.03
CA LEU A 123 14.54 -0.78 -3.46
C LEU A 123 15.53 -1.22 -2.36
N PRO A 124 16.83 -1.41 -2.68
CA PRO A 124 17.82 -1.99 -1.75
C PRO A 124 17.92 -1.31 -0.39
N GLU A 125 17.72 0.00 -0.33
CA GLU A 125 17.69 0.79 0.91
C GLU A 125 16.59 0.34 1.87
N ALA A 126 15.46 -0.15 1.36
CA ALA A 126 14.29 -0.53 2.13
C ALA A 126 14.23 -2.03 2.47
N PHE A 127 15.16 -2.87 1.99
CA PHE A 127 15.05 -4.33 2.16
C PHE A 127 15.02 -4.79 3.63
N VAL A 128 15.56 -4.00 4.57
CA VAL A 128 15.53 -4.33 5.99
C VAL A 128 14.10 -4.45 6.55
N HIS A 129 13.14 -3.75 5.95
CA HIS A 129 11.73 -3.78 6.36
C HIS A 129 11.01 -5.09 5.99
N ALA A 130 11.64 -5.96 5.20
CA ALA A 130 11.05 -7.21 4.75
C ALA A 130 11.57 -8.46 5.49
N LEU A 131 12.36 -8.30 6.55
CA LEU A 131 12.80 -9.44 7.35
C LEU A 131 11.60 -10.24 7.86
N ASN A 132 11.69 -11.57 7.76
CA ASN A 132 10.64 -12.54 8.07
C ASN A 132 9.38 -12.43 7.21
N ARG A 133 9.45 -11.75 6.06
CA ARG A 133 8.36 -11.67 5.07
C ARG A 133 8.64 -12.57 3.88
N ASP A 134 7.57 -12.98 3.21
CA ASP A 134 7.68 -13.70 1.94
C ASP A 134 7.94 -12.69 0.82
N VAL A 135 8.98 -12.93 0.03
CA VAL A 135 9.54 -11.99 -0.93
C VAL A 135 9.83 -12.64 -2.27
N LEU A 136 9.64 -11.87 -3.33
CA LEU A 136 10.03 -12.16 -4.70
C LEU A 136 11.32 -11.43 -5.02
N LEU A 137 12.33 -12.16 -5.49
CA LEU A 137 13.62 -11.61 -5.87
C LEU A 137 13.96 -11.96 -7.31
N PRO A 138 14.42 -10.99 -8.12
CA PRO A 138 14.91 -11.27 -9.47
C PRO A 138 16.23 -12.04 -9.41
N ARG A 139 16.43 -12.90 -10.40
CA ARG A 139 17.68 -13.62 -10.66
C ARG A 139 18.10 -13.39 -12.12
N PRO A 140 19.39 -13.59 -12.45
CA PRO A 140 19.87 -13.50 -13.82
C PRO A 140 19.07 -14.37 -14.79
N ALA A 141 18.97 -13.90 -16.04
CA ALA A 141 18.19 -14.50 -17.13
C ALA A 141 16.67 -14.54 -16.88
N GLY A 142 16.11 -13.49 -16.26
CA GLY A 142 14.65 -13.35 -16.08
C GLY A 142 14.02 -14.35 -15.11
N ARG A 143 14.84 -15.02 -14.30
CA ARG A 143 14.37 -15.97 -13.29
C ARG A 143 13.96 -15.25 -12.02
N PHE A 144 13.20 -15.94 -11.19
CA PHE A 144 12.77 -15.43 -9.89
C PHE A 144 13.00 -16.45 -8.78
N LEU A 145 13.19 -15.95 -7.57
CA LEU A 145 13.13 -16.71 -6.33
C LEU A 145 11.99 -16.15 -5.50
N PHE A 146 11.09 -17.02 -5.03
CA PHE A 146 10.08 -16.67 -4.04
C PHE A 146 10.31 -17.47 -2.76
N GLY A 147 10.34 -16.80 -1.61
CA GLY A 147 10.66 -17.41 -0.34
C GLY A 147 10.63 -16.43 0.82
N ARG A 148 10.86 -16.92 2.04
CA ARG A 148 10.94 -16.09 3.24
C ARG A 148 12.32 -15.47 3.38
N LEU A 149 12.39 -14.14 3.48
CA LEU A 149 13.62 -13.43 3.81
C LEU A 149 13.95 -13.66 5.29
N VAL A 150 15.08 -14.29 5.59
CA VAL A 150 15.50 -14.62 6.96
C VAL A 150 16.72 -13.84 7.43
N GLY A 151 17.45 -13.19 6.51
CA GLY A 151 18.63 -12.41 6.86
C GLY A 151 19.11 -11.50 5.75
N ARG A 152 19.86 -10.48 6.14
CA ARG A 152 20.58 -9.56 5.26
C ARG A 152 21.94 -9.26 5.87
N GLU A 153 23.01 -9.50 5.13
CA GLU A 153 24.36 -9.23 5.59
C GLU A 153 25.27 -8.93 4.39
N ASN A 154 26.07 -7.86 4.45
CA ASN A 154 27.10 -7.55 3.45
C ASN A 154 26.60 -7.63 1.98
N GLY A 155 25.46 -7.01 1.67
CA GLY A 155 24.85 -7.01 0.33
C GLY A 155 24.15 -8.32 -0.06
N LYS A 156 24.21 -9.35 0.81
CA LYS A 156 23.58 -10.65 0.59
C LYS A 156 22.25 -10.74 1.31
N LEU A 157 21.26 -11.32 0.63
CA LEU A 157 19.97 -11.69 1.18
C LEU A 157 19.91 -13.20 1.36
N HIS A 158 19.48 -13.63 2.54
CA HIS A 158 19.29 -15.03 2.90
C HIS A 158 17.80 -15.34 2.82
N VAL A 159 17.43 -16.27 1.93
CA VAL A 159 16.04 -16.55 1.60
C VAL A 159 15.79 -18.05 1.66
N VAL A 160 14.76 -18.46 2.37
CA VAL A 160 14.34 -19.86 2.44
C VAL A 160 13.12 -20.06 1.53
N PRO A 161 13.22 -20.86 0.45
CA PRO A 161 12.05 -21.17 -0.38
C PRO A 161 10.95 -21.84 0.44
N LEU A 162 9.68 -21.60 0.09
CA LEU A 162 8.53 -22.10 0.86
C LEU A 162 8.25 -23.60 0.69
N GLY A 163 8.91 -24.26 -0.27
CA GLY A 163 8.79 -25.71 -0.46
C GLY A 163 9.42 -26.48 0.71
N GLY A 164 8.79 -27.58 1.12
CA GLY A 164 9.32 -28.44 2.18
C GLY A 164 10.71 -28.98 1.84
N GLY A 165 11.62 -28.95 2.82
CA GLY A 165 12.99 -29.47 2.66
C GLY A 165 13.92 -28.63 1.77
N MET A 166 13.47 -27.46 1.31
CA MET A 166 14.28 -26.58 0.48
C MET A 166 15.38 -25.91 1.29
N ARG A 167 16.60 -25.88 0.75
CA ARG A 167 17.74 -25.22 1.39
C ARG A 167 17.65 -23.70 1.25
N GLN A 168 18.21 -23.00 2.24
CA GLN A 168 18.43 -21.57 2.16
C GLN A 168 19.24 -21.22 0.91
N GLN A 169 18.80 -20.19 0.21
CA GLN A 169 19.49 -19.59 -0.93
C GLN A 169 20.03 -18.21 -0.54
N VAL A 170 21.15 -17.85 -1.16
CA VAL A 170 21.79 -16.54 -0.97
C VAL A 170 21.71 -15.78 -2.28
N ILE A 171 21.13 -14.58 -2.25
CA ILE A 171 21.06 -13.68 -3.40
C ILE A 171 21.92 -12.46 -3.10
N THR A 172 22.86 -12.15 -3.98
CA THR A 172 23.76 -11.01 -3.85
C THR A 172 23.19 -9.81 -4.61
N ASP A 173 23.07 -8.67 -3.93
CA ASP A 173 22.73 -7.35 -4.48
C ASP A 173 21.60 -7.34 -5.52
N PRO A 174 20.40 -7.86 -5.20
CA PRO A 174 19.29 -7.82 -6.13
C PRO A 174 18.83 -6.38 -6.35
N ALA A 175 18.55 -6.01 -7.60
CA ALA A 175 18.17 -4.65 -7.98
C ALA A 175 16.84 -4.17 -7.36
N TRP A 176 15.96 -5.11 -6.97
CA TRP A 176 14.70 -4.83 -6.30
C TRP A 176 14.19 -6.09 -5.60
N MET A 177 13.18 -5.92 -4.75
CA MET A 177 12.49 -7.01 -4.06
C MET A 177 10.99 -6.74 -4.03
N GLY A 178 10.16 -7.74 -4.34
CA GLY A 178 8.72 -7.66 -4.19
C GLY A 178 8.30 -8.29 -2.86
N VAL A 179 7.81 -7.52 -1.90
CA VAL A 179 7.35 -8.05 -0.61
C VAL A 179 5.89 -8.42 -0.72
N ALA A 180 5.51 -9.64 -0.37
CA ALA A 180 4.12 -10.05 -0.33
C ALA A 180 3.34 -9.22 0.70
N VAL A 181 2.36 -8.45 0.23
CA VAL A 181 1.53 -7.55 1.05
C VAL A 181 0.06 -7.94 1.03
N LYS A 182 -0.38 -8.69 0.03
CA LYS A 182 -1.77 -9.15 -0.06
C LYS A 182 -1.91 -10.47 -0.79
N LEU A 183 -2.90 -11.25 -0.38
CA LEU A 183 -3.34 -12.48 -1.03
C LEU A 183 -4.77 -12.29 -1.50
N VAL A 184 -5.02 -12.52 -2.78
CA VAL A 184 -6.36 -12.61 -3.35
C VAL A 184 -6.60 -14.06 -3.76
N ARG A 185 -7.67 -14.64 -3.22
CA ARG A 185 -8.08 -16.01 -3.54
C ARG A 185 -9.55 -15.98 -3.94
N GLY A 186 -9.82 -16.33 -5.20
CA GLY A 186 -11.16 -16.75 -5.60
C GLY A 186 -11.46 -18.11 -4.96
N LEU A 187 -12.59 -18.21 -4.29
CA LEU A 187 -13.07 -19.44 -3.64
C LEU A 187 -14.24 -20.02 -4.43
#